data_AF-A0A4V1IZE2-F1
#
_entry.id   AF-A0A4V1IZE2-F1
#
_cell.length_a   1.000
_cell.length_b   1.000
_cell.length_c   1.000
_cell.angle_alpha   90.00
_cell.angle_beta   90.00
_cell.angle_gamma   90.00
#
_symmetry.space_group_name_H-M   'P 1'
#
loop_
_entity.id
_entity.type
_entity.pdbx_description
1 polymer ?
#
loop_
_entity_poly.entity_id
_entity_poly.type
_entity_poly.pdbx_seq_one_letter_code
_entity_poly.pdbx_strand_id
1 'polypeptide(L)'
;MFMYLIKANHNVKRELDELKTHYEMLQIELQQTQSLKVIESNHVNVTRIPRLYKKERIHNRQKNYQTQQDSIKVFSSCTKNGVIAITIDDGPGVSTSRILDVFKKYNSKATFFFVGVNFEKYGNIIKPAFDEGHLIASHTWSHIDFSESTDDKIKEEIGKNNNGFRNLIRAVPRYIRPPYGTFTHNAGRILKEMGFEAAVRWDYDTRDWDTNQSSNVVSSFQRIFDSKPENSSFLVLMHDMEHSAHALSLIVPKLVEKGYKLVRVDECLGIPESRAY
;
A
#
# COMPACT_ATOMS: atom_id res chain seq x y z
N MET A 1 -23.87 18.28 -2.37
CA MET A 1 -23.38 19.61 -1.95
C MET A 1 -22.95 19.64 -0.46
N PHE A 2 -23.69 19.02 0.46
CA PHE A 2 -23.30 18.94 1.89
C PHE A 2 -22.02 18.12 2.18
N MET A 3 -21.77 17.00 1.48
CA MET A 3 -20.50 16.24 1.58
C MET A 3 -19.27 16.99 1.07
N TYR A 4 -19.45 18.00 0.19
CA TYR A 4 -18.33 18.76 -0.38
C TYR A 4 -17.78 19.79 0.62
N LEU A 5 -18.65 20.41 1.42
CA LEU A 5 -18.24 21.32 2.49
C LEU A 5 -17.56 20.58 3.66
N ILE A 6 -17.93 19.32 3.94
CA ILE A 6 -17.27 18.50 4.96
C ILE A 6 -15.87 18.04 4.50
N LYS A 7 -15.70 17.61 3.24
CA LYS A 7 -14.40 17.18 2.69
C LYS A 7 -13.36 18.31 2.60
N ALA A 8 -13.77 19.53 2.22
CA ALA A 8 -12.87 20.69 2.20
C ALA A 8 -12.43 21.10 3.62
N ASN A 9 -13.34 21.04 4.59
CA ASN A 9 -13.03 21.37 5.99
C ASN A 9 -12.14 20.31 6.67
N HIS A 10 -12.28 19.03 6.28
CA HIS A 10 -11.42 17.95 6.77
C HIS A 10 -9.97 18.03 6.25
N ASN A 11 -9.79 18.40 4.97
CA ASN A 11 -8.45 18.61 4.39
C ASN A 11 -7.74 19.81 5.03
N VAL A 12 -8.44 20.93 5.25
CA VAL A 12 -7.87 22.10 5.94
C VAL A 12 -7.54 21.77 7.39
N LYS A 13 -8.40 21.02 8.10
CA LYS A 13 -8.13 20.57 9.47
C LYS A 13 -6.91 19.64 9.54
N ARG A 14 -6.76 18.71 8.58
CA ARG A 14 -5.60 17.81 8.48
C ARG A 14 -4.30 18.58 8.24
N GLU A 15 -4.30 19.53 7.30
CA GLU A 15 -3.13 20.39 7.06
C GLU A 15 -2.80 21.25 8.29
N LEU A 16 -3.81 21.74 9.01
CA LEU A 16 -3.62 22.50 10.26
C LEU A 16 -3.03 21.64 11.38
N ASP A 17 -3.46 20.39 11.49
CA ASP A 17 -2.98 19.44 12.52
C ASP A 17 -1.55 18.95 12.20
N GLU A 18 -1.22 18.76 10.92
CA GLU A 18 0.16 18.49 10.46
C GLU A 18 1.08 19.69 10.72
N LEU A 19 0.63 20.92 10.43
CA LEU A 19 1.37 22.15 10.73
C LEU A 19 1.56 22.40 12.22
N LYS A 20 0.55 22.11 13.05
CA LYS A 20 0.65 22.19 14.52
C LYS A 20 1.64 21.18 15.06
N THR A 21 1.57 19.93 14.59
CA THR A 21 2.53 18.88 14.97
C THR A 21 3.95 19.26 14.58
N HIS A 22 4.14 19.83 13.38
CA HIS A 22 5.45 20.30 12.94
C HIS A 22 5.94 21.52 13.74
N TYR A 23 5.05 22.46 14.07
CA TYR A 23 5.36 23.61 14.92
C TYR A 23 5.75 23.18 16.34
N GLU A 24 5.04 22.24 16.95
CA GLU A 24 5.37 21.68 18.27
C GLU A 24 6.74 20.99 18.24
N MET A 25 7.06 20.24 17.18
CA MET A 25 8.40 19.66 17.02
C MET A 25 9.49 20.73 16.88
N LEU A 26 9.25 21.80 16.12
CA LEU A 26 10.18 22.91 15.98
C LEU A 26 10.36 23.67 17.30
N GLN A 27 9.32 23.85 18.11
CA GLN A 27 9.42 24.48 19.44
C GLN A 27 10.21 23.61 20.42
N ILE A 28 10.04 22.29 20.37
CA ILE A 28 10.85 21.34 21.15
C ILE A 28 12.32 21.42 20.72
N GLU A 29 12.60 21.48 19.42
CA GLU A 29 13.96 21.59 18.89
C GLU A 29 14.61 22.95 19.20
N LEU A 30 13.83 24.04 19.19
CA LEU A 30 14.24 25.38 19.64
C LEU A 30 14.53 25.43 21.14
N GLN A 31 13.70 24.83 21.99
CA GLN A 31 13.97 24.73 23.44
C GLN A 31 15.22 23.89 23.72
N GLN A 32 15.44 22.81 22.97
CA GLN A 32 16.63 21.97 23.09
C GLN A 32 17.90 22.70 22.64
N THR A 33 17.85 23.46 21.55
CA THR A 33 18.99 24.25 21.04
C THR A 33 19.30 25.47 21.92
N GLN A 34 18.29 26.12 22.50
CA GLN A 34 18.50 27.18 23.50
C GLN A 34 19.10 26.63 24.80
N SER A 35 18.65 25.45 25.24
CA SER A 35 19.23 24.75 26.39
C SER A 35 20.70 24.36 26.16
N LEU A 36 21.09 24.06 24.91
CA LEU A 36 22.49 23.80 24.52
C LEU A 36 23.34 25.08 24.50
N LYS A 37 22.80 26.21 24.04
CA LYS A 37 23.51 27.51 24.06
C LYS A 37 23.76 28.06 25.46
N VAL A 38 22.87 27.79 26.42
CA VAL A 38 23.06 28.14 27.85
C VAL A 38 24.20 27.33 28.50
N ILE A 39 24.53 26.16 27.93
CA ILE A 39 25.63 25.30 28.42
C ILE A 39 26.99 25.77 27.86
N GLU A 40 27.04 26.36 26.66
CA GLU A 40 28.29 26.87 26.06
C GLU A 40 28.76 28.21 26.62
N SER A 41 27.87 29.05 27.18
CA SER A 41 28.23 30.38 27.70
C SER A 41 28.74 30.39 29.15
N ASN A 42 28.66 29.26 29.87
CA ASN A 42 29.17 29.12 31.22
C ASN A 42 30.31 28.09 31.22
N HIS A 43 31.55 28.55 31.45
CA HIS A 43 32.69 27.66 31.70
C HIS A 43 32.42 26.74 32.90
N VAL A 44 31.89 25.54 32.63
CA VAL A 44 31.77 24.46 33.61
C VAL A 44 32.49 23.24 33.04
N ASN A 45 33.44 22.72 33.81
CA ASN A 45 34.26 21.56 33.49
C ASN A 45 33.44 20.39 32.93
N VAL A 46 33.86 19.92 31.76
CA VAL A 46 33.36 18.73 31.07
C VAL A 46 33.73 17.47 31.86
N THR A 47 32.94 17.11 32.87
CA THR A 47 32.96 15.77 33.47
C THR A 47 31.64 15.50 34.18
N ARG A 48 30.61 15.11 33.40
CA ARG A 48 29.40 14.32 33.76
C ARG A 48 28.19 14.86 32.99
N ILE A 49 28.05 14.41 31.74
CA ILE A 49 26.71 14.26 31.16
C ILE A 49 25.98 13.25 32.07
N PRO A 50 24.78 13.53 32.62
CA PRO A 50 24.09 12.57 33.46
C PRO A 50 23.90 11.26 32.68
N ARG A 51 24.45 10.16 33.20
CA ARG A 51 24.33 8.80 32.64
C ARG A 51 22.87 8.41 32.32
N LEU A 52 21.91 9.04 32.99
CA LEU A 52 20.46 8.83 32.84
C LEU A 52 19.93 9.36 31.48
N TYR A 53 20.26 10.59 31.10
CA TYR A 53 19.80 11.19 29.84
C TYR A 53 20.33 10.46 28.58
N LYS A 54 21.57 9.95 28.64
CA LYS A 54 22.15 9.16 27.54
C LYS A 54 21.54 7.75 27.48
N LYS A 55 21.21 7.15 28.63
CA LYS A 55 20.52 5.85 28.72
C LYS A 55 19.08 5.94 28.20
N GLU A 56 18.32 6.97 28.54
CA GLU A 56 16.95 7.15 28.02
C GLU A 56 16.91 7.38 26.51
N ARG A 57 17.83 8.18 25.94
CA ARG A 57 17.93 8.32 24.47
C ARG A 57 18.28 7.01 23.79
N ILE A 58 19.23 6.24 24.32
CA ILE A 58 19.60 4.93 23.77
C ILE A 58 18.44 3.93 23.92
N HIS A 59 17.78 3.91 25.07
CA HIS A 59 16.64 3.04 25.35
C HIS A 59 15.44 3.37 24.45
N ASN A 60 15.09 4.65 24.27
CA ASN A 60 14.02 5.06 23.35
C ASN A 60 14.37 4.80 21.89
N ARG A 61 15.65 4.95 21.50
CA ARG A 61 16.10 4.63 20.14
C ARG A 61 16.11 3.13 19.88
N GLN A 62 16.48 2.31 20.87
CA GLN A 62 16.38 0.85 20.84
C GLN A 62 14.93 0.39 20.82
N LYS A 63 14.06 0.99 21.64
CA LYS A 63 12.62 0.69 21.68
C LYS A 63 11.92 1.04 20.37
N ASN A 64 12.26 2.18 19.75
CA ASN A 64 11.78 2.56 18.42
C ASN A 64 12.35 1.66 17.29
N TYR A 65 13.60 1.19 17.42
CA TYR A 65 14.16 0.22 16.48
C TYR A 65 13.45 -1.14 16.61
N GLN A 66 13.20 -1.59 17.84
CA GLN A 66 12.54 -2.85 18.14
C GLN A 66 11.09 -2.84 17.61
N THR A 67 10.33 -1.78 17.89
CA THR A 67 8.96 -1.63 17.36
C THR A 67 8.95 -1.61 15.84
N GLN A 68 9.89 -0.92 15.19
CA GLN A 68 9.97 -0.93 13.72
C GLN A 68 10.33 -2.31 13.14
N GLN A 69 11.07 -3.13 13.90
CA GLN A 69 11.42 -4.50 13.53
C GLN A 69 10.24 -5.47 13.70
N ASP A 70 9.28 -5.15 14.56
CA ASP A 70 8.11 -5.99 14.90
C ASP A 70 6.91 -5.81 13.95
N SER A 71 6.97 -4.90 12.98
CA SER A 71 5.96 -4.70 11.94
C SER A 71 6.36 -5.36 10.62
N ILE A 72 5.37 -5.74 9.79
CA ILE A 72 5.64 -6.05 8.37
C ILE A 72 6.23 -4.84 7.64
N LYS A 73 6.90 -5.12 6.51
CA LYS A 73 7.37 -4.10 5.58
C LYS A 73 6.18 -3.49 4.81
N VAL A 74 6.28 -2.21 4.51
CA VAL A 74 5.35 -1.49 3.62
C VAL A 74 6.10 -1.04 2.38
N PHE A 75 5.61 -1.38 1.20
CA PHE A 75 6.20 -0.94 -0.06
C PHE A 75 5.24 -0.03 -0.81
N SER A 76 5.76 1.07 -1.36
CA SER A 76 4.99 2.01 -2.19
C SER A 76 5.49 2.09 -3.63
N SER A 77 6.64 1.50 -3.96
CA SER A 77 7.23 1.58 -5.30
C SER A 77 7.96 0.29 -5.65
N CYS A 78 8.17 0.07 -6.95
CA CYS A 78 9.00 -1.03 -7.43
C CYS A 78 10.49 -0.78 -7.13
N THR A 79 11.26 -1.86 -7.14
CA THR A 79 12.70 -1.88 -6.82
C THR A 79 13.59 -1.90 -8.07
N LYS A 80 13.01 -2.06 -9.26
CA LYS A 80 13.72 -2.17 -10.53
C LYS A 80 13.01 -1.32 -11.58
N ASN A 81 13.77 -0.70 -12.48
CA ASN A 81 13.22 0.00 -13.64
C ASN A 81 12.73 -1.00 -14.70
N GLY A 82 11.93 -0.51 -15.64
CA GLY A 82 11.42 -1.26 -16.79
C GLY A 82 10.24 -2.16 -16.45
N VAL A 83 9.73 -2.10 -15.22
CA VAL A 83 8.58 -2.88 -14.78
C VAL A 83 7.43 -1.98 -14.31
N ILE A 84 6.22 -2.45 -14.51
CA ILE A 84 5.01 -1.86 -13.95
C ILE A 84 4.21 -2.98 -13.28
N ALA A 85 3.92 -2.80 -12.00
CA ALA A 85 2.95 -3.63 -11.30
C ALA A 85 1.59 -2.95 -11.35
N ILE A 86 0.72 -3.38 -12.27
CA ILE A 86 -0.69 -2.97 -12.25
C ILE A 86 -1.39 -3.80 -11.19
N THR A 87 -2.02 -3.12 -10.25
CA THR A 87 -2.72 -3.72 -9.12
C THR A 87 -4.18 -3.31 -9.10
N ILE A 88 -5.06 -4.28 -8.84
CA ILE A 88 -6.52 -4.11 -8.92
C ILE A 88 -7.13 -4.43 -7.55
N ASP A 89 -7.77 -3.45 -6.93
CA ASP A 89 -8.45 -3.58 -5.64
C ASP A 89 -9.95 -3.92 -5.79
N ASP A 90 -10.59 -4.25 -4.68
CA ASP A 90 -12.04 -4.42 -4.48
C ASP A 90 -12.73 -5.58 -5.20
N GLY A 91 -12.03 -6.30 -6.06
CA GLY A 91 -12.53 -7.52 -6.68
C GLY A 91 -12.66 -8.71 -5.69
N PRO A 92 -13.02 -9.91 -6.18
CA PRO A 92 -13.50 -10.15 -7.54
C PRO A 92 -14.87 -9.52 -7.75
N GLY A 93 -15.17 -9.17 -8.99
CA GLY A 93 -16.41 -8.54 -9.41
C GLY A 93 -16.77 -8.90 -10.84
N VAL A 94 -17.74 -8.18 -11.40
CA VAL A 94 -18.20 -8.39 -12.78
C VAL A 94 -17.13 -8.08 -13.81
N SER A 95 -16.12 -7.28 -13.46
CA SER A 95 -15.09 -6.84 -14.40
C SER A 95 -13.84 -7.70 -14.38
N THR A 96 -13.63 -8.52 -13.34
CA THR A 96 -12.42 -9.33 -13.16
C THR A 96 -12.09 -10.16 -14.39
N SER A 97 -13.09 -10.85 -14.97
CA SER A 97 -12.86 -11.71 -16.16
C SER A 97 -12.32 -10.92 -17.34
N ARG A 98 -12.89 -9.74 -17.63
CA ARG A 98 -12.43 -8.91 -18.75
C ARG A 98 -11.03 -8.33 -18.49
N ILE A 99 -10.71 -8.02 -17.23
CA ILE A 99 -9.37 -7.59 -16.85
C ILE A 99 -8.37 -8.72 -17.11
N LEU A 100 -8.67 -9.95 -16.67
CA LEU A 100 -7.82 -11.13 -16.91
C LEU A 100 -7.59 -11.36 -18.41
N ASP A 101 -8.64 -11.29 -19.24
CA ASP A 101 -8.54 -11.45 -20.69
C ASP A 101 -7.55 -10.47 -21.33
N VAL A 102 -7.51 -9.22 -20.85
CA VAL A 102 -6.54 -8.22 -21.32
C VAL A 102 -5.12 -8.66 -20.99
N PHE A 103 -4.82 -9.00 -19.74
CA PHE A 103 -3.45 -9.39 -19.35
C PHE A 103 -2.99 -10.69 -20.04
N LYS A 104 -3.90 -11.66 -20.18
CA LYS A 104 -3.66 -12.90 -20.92
C LYS A 104 -3.27 -12.65 -22.36
N LYS A 105 -3.96 -11.74 -23.06
CA LYS A 105 -3.68 -11.39 -24.46
C LYS A 105 -2.25 -10.87 -24.69
N TYR A 106 -1.66 -10.21 -23.70
CA TYR A 106 -0.32 -9.61 -23.79
C TYR A 106 0.72 -10.34 -22.96
N ASN A 107 0.46 -11.61 -22.57
CA ASN A 107 1.34 -12.44 -21.74
C ASN A 107 1.91 -11.68 -20.52
N SER A 108 1.05 -10.89 -19.90
CA SER A 108 1.38 -9.94 -18.84
C SER A 108 0.76 -10.40 -17.53
N LYS A 109 1.27 -9.94 -16.40
CA LYS A 109 0.71 -10.25 -15.08
C LYS A 109 0.25 -8.99 -14.36
N ALA A 110 -0.66 -9.21 -13.43
CA ALA A 110 -1.25 -8.22 -12.54
C ALA A 110 -1.31 -8.77 -11.12
N THR A 111 -1.58 -7.91 -10.16
CA THR A 111 -1.89 -8.32 -8.78
C THR A 111 -3.30 -7.91 -8.42
N PHE A 112 -4.08 -8.82 -7.86
CA PHE A 112 -5.45 -8.56 -7.44
C PHE A 112 -5.54 -8.58 -5.91
N PHE A 113 -5.92 -7.46 -5.31
CA PHE A 113 -6.20 -7.37 -3.88
C PHE A 113 -7.70 -7.57 -3.67
N PHE A 114 -8.09 -8.79 -3.32
CA PHE A 114 -9.50 -9.15 -3.26
C PHE A 114 -10.11 -9.00 -1.85
N VAL A 115 -11.36 -8.52 -1.84
CA VAL A 115 -12.21 -8.41 -0.64
C VAL A 115 -13.07 -9.67 -0.48
N GLY A 116 -13.06 -10.21 0.73
CA GLY A 116 -13.66 -11.52 1.03
C GLY A 116 -15.18 -11.60 0.88
N VAL A 117 -15.91 -10.50 1.14
CA VAL A 117 -17.37 -10.45 0.98
C VAL A 117 -17.86 -10.79 -0.44
N ASN A 118 -16.99 -10.66 -1.44
CA ASN A 118 -17.32 -10.95 -2.84
C ASN A 118 -17.14 -12.44 -3.20
N PHE A 119 -16.53 -13.26 -2.34
CA PHE A 119 -16.13 -14.62 -2.68
C PHE A 119 -17.31 -15.57 -2.92
N GLU A 120 -18.42 -15.40 -2.22
CA GLU A 120 -19.61 -16.23 -2.44
C GLU A 120 -20.17 -16.03 -3.85
N LYS A 121 -20.21 -14.77 -4.31
CA LYS A 121 -20.81 -14.40 -5.60
C LYS A 121 -19.86 -14.57 -6.79
N TYR A 122 -18.59 -14.21 -6.63
CA TYR A 122 -17.62 -14.13 -7.73
C TYR A 122 -16.35 -14.96 -7.48
N GLY A 123 -16.27 -15.73 -6.39
CA GLY A 123 -15.04 -16.46 -6.01
C GLY A 123 -14.59 -17.50 -7.03
N ASN A 124 -15.47 -17.93 -7.94
CA ASN A 124 -15.14 -18.85 -9.03
C ASN A 124 -14.06 -18.29 -9.99
N ILE A 125 -13.88 -16.96 -10.07
CA ILE A 125 -12.84 -16.34 -10.92
C ILE A 125 -11.45 -16.30 -10.26
N ILE A 126 -11.37 -16.47 -8.94
CA ILE A 126 -10.10 -16.36 -8.19
C ILE A 126 -9.15 -17.49 -8.59
N LYS A 127 -9.66 -18.72 -8.74
CA LYS A 127 -8.84 -19.86 -9.15
C LYS A 127 -8.28 -19.71 -10.57
N PRO A 128 -9.08 -19.36 -11.60
CA PRO A 128 -8.55 -19.00 -12.91
C PRO A 128 -7.48 -17.91 -12.86
N ALA A 129 -7.71 -16.81 -12.12
CA ALA A 129 -6.70 -15.74 -11.99
C ALA A 129 -5.39 -16.27 -11.38
N PHE A 130 -5.48 -17.10 -10.34
CA PHE A 130 -4.33 -17.75 -9.70
C PHE A 130 -3.60 -18.71 -10.66
N ASP A 131 -4.33 -19.59 -11.34
CA ASP A 131 -3.77 -20.59 -12.27
C ASP A 131 -3.15 -19.93 -13.52
N GLU A 132 -3.67 -18.78 -13.94
CA GLU A 132 -3.07 -17.94 -14.99
C GLU A 132 -1.82 -17.19 -14.52
N GLY A 133 -1.40 -17.37 -13.26
CA GLY A 133 -0.14 -16.88 -12.71
C GLY A 133 -0.20 -15.42 -12.25
N HIS A 134 -1.39 -14.84 -12.06
CA HIS A 134 -1.52 -13.56 -11.37
C HIS A 134 -1.23 -13.71 -9.88
N LEU A 135 -0.82 -12.61 -9.23
CA LEU A 135 -0.72 -12.60 -7.78
C LEU A 135 -2.09 -12.31 -7.19
N ILE A 136 -2.59 -13.22 -6.35
CA ILE A 136 -3.78 -13.00 -5.54
C ILE A 136 -3.33 -12.53 -4.16
N ALA A 137 -3.87 -11.42 -3.70
CA ALA A 137 -3.51 -10.75 -2.46
C ALA A 137 -4.77 -10.38 -1.65
N SER A 138 -4.60 -10.16 -0.35
CA SER A 138 -5.70 -9.84 0.56
C SER A 138 -6.04 -8.34 0.53
N HIS A 139 -7.33 -8.02 0.60
CA HIS A 139 -7.82 -6.65 0.83
C HIS A 139 -8.81 -6.58 2.00
N THR A 140 -8.60 -7.42 3.02
CA THR A 140 -9.54 -7.68 4.14
C THR A 140 -10.84 -8.37 3.71
N TRP A 141 -11.71 -8.72 4.66
CA TRP A 141 -12.95 -9.39 4.33
C TRP A 141 -14.00 -8.39 3.83
N SER A 142 -14.27 -7.32 4.57
CA SER A 142 -15.31 -6.32 4.26
C SER A 142 -14.78 -4.90 4.07
N HIS A 143 -13.52 -4.75 3.66
CA HIS A 143 -12.90 -3.45 3.34
C HIS A 143 -12.85 -2.46 4.54
N ILE A 144 -12.37 -2.94 5.69
CA ILE A 144 -12.29 -2.13 6.92
C ILE A 144 -11.11 -1.14 6.93
N ASP A 145 -11.29 0.03 7.53
CA ASP A 145 -10.18 0.95 7.83
C ASP A 145 -9.42 0.47 9.09
N PHE A 146 -8.13 0.16 8.94
CA PHE A 146 -7.28 -0.29 10.04
C PHE A 146 -7.02 0.78 11.11
N SER A 147 -7.13 2.06 10.77
CA SER A 147 -6.96 3.15 11.73
C SER A 147 -8.20 3.38 12.61
N GLU A 148 -9.35 2.90 12.17
CA GLU A 148 -10.63 2.99 12.88
C GLU A 148 -11.08 1.65 13.49
N SER A 149 -10.26 0.60 13.36
CA SER A 149 -10.59 -0.76 13.79
C SER A 149 -9.76 -1.21 14.98
N THR A 150 -10.34 -2.05 15.83
CA THR A 150 -9.62 -2.71 16.93
C THR A 150 -8.72 -3.83 16.41
N ASP A 151 -7.69 -4.19 17.19
CA ASP A 151 -6.79 -5.31 16.88
C ASP A 151 -7.56 -6.62 16.61
N ASP A 152 -8.60 -6.91 17.40
CA ASP A 152 -9.42 -8.12 17.24
C ASP A 152 -10.25 -8.07 15.95
N LYS A 153 -10.77 -6.89 15.59
CA LYS A 153 -11.50 -6.72 14.33
C LYS A 153 -10.57 -6.94 13.14
N ILE A 154 -9.35 -6.40 13.18
CA ILE A 154 -8.33 -6.61 12.14
C ILE A 154 -8.03 -8.11 11.99
N LYS A 155 -7.80 -8.83 13.09
CA LYS A 155 -7.55 -10.29 13.07
C LYS A 155 -8.73 -11.07 12.49
N GLU A 156 -9.95 -10.72 12.88
CA GLU A 156 -11.18 -11.34 12.37
C GLU A 156 -11.29 -11.19 10.85
N GLU A 157 -11.11 -9.97 10.35
CA GLU A 157 -11.21 -9.62 8.94
C GLU A 157 -10.17 -10.36 8.08
N ILE A 158 -8.92 -10.38 8.54
CA ILE A 158 -7.84 -11.12 7.88
C ILE A 158 -8.11 -12.62 7.93
N GLY A 159 -8.53 -13.15 9.09
CA GLY A 159 -8.80 -14.57 9.28
C GLY A 159 -9.91 -15.09 8.36
N LYS A 160 -11.02 -14.34 8.24
CA LYS A 160 -12.11 -14.64 7.32
C LYS A 160 -11.64 -14.67 5.87
N ASN A 161 -10.88 -13.66 5.45
CA ASN A 161 -10.36 -13.59 4.07
C ASN A 161 -9.41 -14.76 3.77
N ASN A 162 -8.49 -15.06 4.68
CA ASN A 162 -7.55 -16.18 4.56
C ASN A 162 -8.26 -17.54 4.45
N ASN A 163 -9.34 -17.75 5.21
CA ASN A 163 -10.15 -18.96 5.10
C ASN A 163 -10.83 -19.07 3.73
N GLY A 164 -11.34 -17.96 3.19
CA GLY A 164 -11.87 -17.89 1.84
C GLY A 164 -10.85 -18.32 0.78
N PHE A 165 -9.66 -17.72 0.78
CA PHE A 165 -8.59 -18.10 -0.14
C PHE A 165 -8.17 -19.56 0.00
N ARG A 166 -8.01 -20.06 1.24
CA ARG A 166 -7.65 -21.47 1.47
C ARG A 166 -8.67 -22.43 0.86
N ASN A 167 -9.95 -22.07 0.87
CA ASN A 167 -11.00 -22.90 0.27
C ASN A 167 -10.99 -22.84 -1.26
N LEU A 168 -10.75 -21.66 -1.84
CA LEU A 168 -10.85 -21.44 -3.29
C LEU A 168 -9.59 -21.87 -4.05
N ILE A 169 -8.40 -21.59 -3.52
CA ILE A 169 -7.12 -21.78 -4.22
C ILE A 169 -6.12 -22.65 -3.46
N ARG A 170 -6.49 -23.20 -2.29
CA ARG A 170 -5.61 -24.03 -1.44
C ARG A 170 -4.31 -23.34 -1.03
N ALA A 171 -4.31 -22.00 -1.03
CA ALA A 171 -3.20 -21.14 -0.66
C ALA A 171 -3.73 -19.94 0.12
N VAL A 172 -2.87 -19.27 0.91
CA VAL A 172 -3.23 -18.08 1.68
C VAL A 172 -2.30 -16.95 1.29
N PRO A 173 -2.79 -15.83 0.72
CA PRO A 173 -1.92 -14.75 0.32
C PRO A 173 -1.10 -14.16 1.47
N ARG A 174 0.17 -13.88 1.21
CA ARG A 174 1.07 -13.21 2.16
C ARG A 174 1.30 -11.74 1.84
N TYR A 175 0.63 -11.21 0.82
CA TYR A 175 0.56 -9.78 0.53
C TYR A 175 -0.82 -9.24 0.88
N ILE A 176 -0.83 -8.02 1.42
CA ILE A 176 -2.07 -7.27 1.69
C ILE A 176 -1.93 -5.85 1.21
N ARG A 177 -3.02 -5.28 0.71
CA ARG A 177 -3.18 -3.83 0.67
C ARG A 177 -4.16 -3.45 1.77
N PRO A 178 -3.78 -2.61 2.73
CA PRO A 178 -4.74 -2.06 3.68
C PRO A 178 -5.76 -1.17 2.93
N PRO A 179 -7.07 -1.36 3.15
CA PRO A 179 -8.10 -0.47 2.63
C PRO A 179 -7.78 0.99 2.91
N TYR A 180 -8.12 1.88 1.96
CA TYR A 180 -7.84 3.32 2.03
C TYR A 180 -6.34 3.71 2.13
N GLY A 181 -5.44 2.73 2.02
CA GLY A 181 -4.02 2.90 2.27
C GLY A 181 -3.68 3.19 3.74
N THR A 182 -4.63 3.10 4.68
CA THR A 182 -4.39 3.40 6.09
C THR A 182 -3.59 2.28 6.75
N PHE A 183 -2.57 2.64 7.53
CA PHE A 183 -1.70 1.66 8.15
C PHE A 183 -1.23 2.16 9.50
N THR A 184 -1.43 1.34 10.53
CA THR A 184 -0.98 1.61 11.89
C THR A 184 0.13 0.65 12.28
N HIS A 185 0.94 1.03 13.26
CA HIS A 185 2.00 0.16 13.76
C HIS A 185 1.43 -1.16 14.32
N ASN A 186 0.30 -1.11 15.04
CA ASN A 186 -0.38 -2.30 15.56
C ASN A 186 -0.87 -3.23 14.45
N ALA A 187 -1.51 -2.68 13.42
CA ALA A 187 -1.92 -3.47 12.25
C ALA A 187 -0.71 -4.17 11.61
N GLY A 188 0.42 -3.47 11.47
CA GLY A 188 1.65 -4.03 10.95
C GLY A 188 2.23 -5.18 11.79
N ARG A 189 2.14 -5.10 13.12
CA ARG A 189 2.52 -6.20 14.02
C ARG A 189 1.59 -7.40 13.89
N ILE A 190 0.27 -7.17 13.89
CA ILE A 190 -0.74 -8.22 13.73
C ILE A 190 -0.52 -8.96 12.41
N LEU A 191 -0.34 -8.23 11.32
CA LEU A 191 -0.10 -8.85 10.01
C LEU A 191 1.16 -9.70 10.00
N LYS A 192 2.21 -9.27 10.70
CA LYS A 192 3.46 -10.03 10.83
C LYS A 192 3.23 -11.34 11.59
N GLU A 193 2.52 -11.27 12.71
CA GLU A 193 2.11 -12.44 13.52
C GLU A 193 1.24 -13.41 12.70
N MET A 194 0.41 -12.88 11.80
CA MET A 194 -0.44 -13.67 10.90
C MET A 194 0.27 -14.14 9.62
N GLY A 195 1.58 -13.93 9.50
CA GLY A 195 2.42 -14.50 8.43
C GLY A 195 2.50 -13.69 7.14
N PHE A 196 1.99 -12.46 7.12
CA PHE A 196 2.14 -11.59 5.94
C PHE A 196 3.60 -11.23 5.70
N GLU A 197 3.98 -11.28 4.43
CA GLU A 197 5.28 -10.87 3.93
C GLU A 197 5.37 -9.34 3.87
N ALA A 198 4.35 -8.68 3.32
CA ALA A 198 4.36 -7.24 3.12
C ALA A 198 2.97 -6.61 2.95
N ALA A 199 2.87 -5.34 3.33
CA ALA A 199 1.80 -4.44 2.95
C ALA A 199 2.21 -3.64 1.72
N VAL A 200 1.27 -3.44 0.80
CA VAL A 200 1.51 -2.87 -0.51
C VAL A 200 0.65 -1.63 -0.69
N ARG A 201 1.28 -0.48 -0.83
CA ARG A 201 0.66 0.79 -1.25
C ARG A 201 0.90 0.98 -2.75
N TRP A 202 1.10 2.21 -3.21
CA TRP A 202 1.29 2.58 -4.60
C TRP A 202 2.06 3.91 -4.67
N ASP A 203 2.70 4.15 -5.82
CA ASP A 203 3.32 5.43 -6.19
C ASP A 203 2.57 6.09 -7.36
N TYR A 204 1.56 5.40 -7.89
CA TYR A 204 0.72 5.85 -8.98
C TYR A 204 -0.75 5.52 -8.72
N ASP A 205 -1.56 6.53 -8.47
CA ASP A 205 -3.02 6.42 -8.33
C ASP A 205 -3.69 6.92 -9.61
N THR A 206 -4.47 6.05 -10.27
CA THR A 206 -5.18 6.42 -11.50
C THR A 206 -6.43 7.26 -11.23
N ARG A 207 -6.90 7.29 -9.97
CA ARG A 207 -8.18 7.87 -9.56
C ARG A 207 -9.36 7.37 -10.40
N ASP A 208 -9.30 6.08 -10.75
CA ASP A 208 -10.38 5.45 -11.51
C ASP A 208 -11.68 5.36 -10.70
N TRP A 209 -11.58 5.34 -9.37
CA TRP A 209 -12.70 5.45 -8.44
C TRP A 209 -13.39 6.84 -8.43
N ASP A 210 -12.75 7.88 -8.94
CA ASP A 210 -13.30 9.27 -8.98
C ASP A 210 -13.93 9.59 -10.35
N THR A 211 -14.20 8.57 -11.17
CA THR A 211 -14.79 8.74 -12.49
C THR A 211 -15.54 7.49 -12.96
N ASN A 212 -16.46 7.66 -13.91
CA ASN A 212 -17.10 6.55 -14.61
C ASN A 212 -16.69 6.49 -16.10
N GLN A 213 -15.70 7.30 -16.51
CA GLN A 213 -15.26 7.41 -17.90
C GLN A 213 -13.91 6.73 -18.10
N SER A 214 -13.85 5.73 -18.96
CA SER A 214 -12.60 5.02 -19.29
C SER A 214 -11.54 5.96 -19.88
N SER A 215 -11.96 7.01 -20.62
CA SER A 215 -11.07 8.04 -21.18
C SER A 215 -10.28 8.79 -20.11
N ASN A 216 -10.88 9.05 -18.94
CA ASN A 216 -10.19 9.72 -17.83
C ASN A 216 -9.14 8.80 -17.21
N VAL A 217 -9.44 7.51 -17.07
CA VAL A 217 -8.48 6.50 -16.61
C VAL A 217 -7.32 6.37 -17.62
N VAL A 218 -7.61 6.32 -18.93
CA VAL A 218 -6.55 6.31 -19.96
C VAL A 218 -5.69 7.56 -19.89
N SER A 219 -6.31 8.73 -19.75
CA SER A 219 -5.59 10.01 -19.62
C SER A 219 -4.73 10.05 -18.36
N SER A 220 -5.16 9.39 -17.28
CA SER A 220 -4.37 9.29 -16.05
C SER A 220 -3.02 8.62 -16.27
N PHE A 221 -2.82 7.79 -17.31
CA PHE A 221 -1.55 7.12 -17.62
C PHE A 221 -0.56 7.97 -18.43
N GLN A 222 -0.90 9.21 -18.78
CA GLN A 222 -0.05 10.04 -19.65
C GLN A 222 1.38 10.17 -19.14
N ARG A 223 1.57 10.36 -17.82
CA ARG A 223 2.91 10.43 -17.20
C ARG A 223 3.73 9.14 -17.40
N ILE A 224 3.09 7.97 -17.37
CA ILE A 224 3.75 6.69 -17.64
C ILE A 224 4.10 6.58 -19.13
N PHE A 225 3.19 7.00 -20.01
CA PHE A 225 3.42 7.02 -21.46
C PHE A 225 4.55 7.97 -21.88
N ASP A 226 4.77 9.05 -21.13
CA ASP A 226 5.86 10.00 -21.37
C ASP A 226 7.20 9.55 -20.75
N SER A 227 7.15 8.65 -19.76
CA SER A 227 8.34 8.12 -19.08
C SER A 227 9.12 7.13 -19.95
N LYS A 228 10.34 6.76 -19.56
CA LYS A 228 11.17 5.80 -20.30
C LYS A 228 11.40 4.53 -19.48
N PRO A 229 11.21 3.31 -20.03
CA PRO A 229 11.36 2.09 -19.25
C PRO A 229 12.73 1.95 -18.59
N GLU A 230 13.81 2.44 -19.21
CA GLU A 230 15.17 2.26 -18.70
C GLU A 230 15.40 2.96 -17.34
N ASN A 231 14.63 4.00 -17.05
CA ASN A 231 14.82 4.83 -15.86
C ASN A 231 13.55 5.01 -15.01
N SER A 232 12.50 4.22 -15.24
CA SER A 232 11.26 4.33 -14.49
C SER A 232 10.61 2.98 -14.20
N SER A 233 9.80 2.98 -13.15
CA SER A 233 8.92 1.88 -12.77
C SER A 233 7.71 2.45 -12.02
N PHE A 234 6.62 1.67 -11.98
CA PHE A 234 5.38 2.13 -11.37
C PHE A 234 4.67 0.99 -10.64
N LEU A 235 4.19 1.26 -9.44
CA LEU A 235 3.26 0.42 -8.69
C LEU A 235 1.89 1.11 -8.72
N VAL A 236 1.04 0.65 -9.64
CA VAL A 236 -0.19 1.34 -10.03
C VAL A 236 -1.39 0.80 -9.27
N LEU A 237 -2.13 1.68 -8.59
CA LEU A 237 -3.44 1.41 -8.01
C LEU A 237 -4.55 1.62 -9.04
N MET A 238 -5.39 0.61 -9.21
CA MET A 238 -6.68 0.64 -9.91
C MET A 238 -7.69 -0.24 -9.15
N HIS A 239 -8.95 -0.25 -9.58
CA HIS A 239 -10.04 -0.99 -8.95
C HIS A 239 -10.80 -1.85 -9.99
N ASP A 240 -11.46 -2.92 -9.52
CA ASP A 240 -12.25 -3.84 -10.36
C ASP A 240 -13.57 -3.19 -10.83
N MET A 241 -13.46 -2.27 -11.80
CA MET A 241 -14.58 -1.49 -12.32
C MET A 241 -14.72 -1.64 -13.84
N GLU A 242 -15.94 -1.47 -14.35
CA GLU A 242 -16.26 -1.63 -15.78
C GLU A 242 -15.43 -0.69 -16.66
N HIS A 243 -15.35 0.59 -16.30
CA HIS A 243 -14.56 1.59 -17.02
C HIS A 243 -13.05 1.37 -16.88
N SER A 244 -12.58 0.84 -15.74
CA SER A 244 -11.19 0.44 -15.53
C SER A 244 -10.79 -0.74 -16.43
N ALA A 245 -11.66 -1.74 -16.56
CA ALA A 245 -11.45 -2.87 -17.47
C ALA A 245 -11.39 -2.40 -18.94
N HIS A 246 -12.27 -1.49 -19.35
CA HIS A 246 -12.21 -0.89 -20.69
C HIS A 246 -10.90 -0.10 -20.86
N ALA A 247 -10.54 0.77 -19.92
CA ALA A 247 -9.31 1.54 -20.00
C ALA A 247 -8.07 0.64 -20.11
N LEU A 248 -8.00 -0.45 -19.33
CA LEU A 248 -6.90 -1.42 -19.39
C LEU A 248 -6.73 -2.04 -20.78
N SER A 249 -7.83 -2.29 -21.50
CA SER A 249 -7.75 -2.82 -22.87
C SER A 249 -7.04 -1.87 -23.85
N LEU A 250 -6.99 -0.56 -23.54
CA LEU A 250 -6.29 0.48 -24.29
C LEU A 250 -4.89 0.79 -23.72
N ILE A 251 -4.70 0.62 -22.41
CA ILE A 251 -3.46 0.96 -21.70
C ILE A 251 -2.41 -0.15 -21.84
N VAL A 252 -2.79 -1.39 -21.54
CA VAL A 252 -1.87 -2.54 -21.55
C VAL A 252 -1.09 -2.69 -22.86
N PRO A 253 -1.72 -2.66 -24.07
CA PRO A 253 -0.98 -2.71 -25.32
C PRO A 253 0.07 -1.61 -25.43
N LYS A 254 -0.27 -0.37 -25.07
CA LYS A 254 0.65 0.77 -25.16
C LYS A 254 1.84 0.62 -24.22
N LEU A 255 1.62 0.12 -23.01
CA LEU A 255 2.71 -0.12 -22.05
C LEU A 255 3.67 -1.21 -22.53
N VAL A 256 3.12 -2.28 -23.09
CA VAL A 256 3.90 -3.40 -23.65
C VAL A 256 4.66 -2.96 -24.90
N GLU A 257 4.02 -2.25 -25.83
CA GLU A 257 4.67 -1.70 -27.03
C GLU A 257 5.83 -0.76 -26.67
N LYS A 258 5.64 0.03 -25.60
CA LYS A 258 6.68 0.92 -25.08
C LYS A 258 7.86 0.20 -24.43
N GLY A 259 7.72 -1.10 -24.13
CA GLY A 259 8.80 -1.93 -23.58
C GLY A 259 8.78 -2.12 -22.07
N TYR A 260 7.71 -1.72 -21.37
CA TYR A 260 7.56 -2.10 -19.96
C TYR A 260 7.16 -3.58 -19.84
N LYS A 261 7.70 -4.25 -18.81
CA LYS A 261 7.19 -5.54 -18.36
C LYS A 261 6.09 -5.33 -17.34
N LEU A 262 4.91 -5.87 -17.61
CA LEU A 262 3.80 -5.85 -16.66
C LEU A 262 3.88 -7.09 -15.76
N VAL A 263 4.19 -6.86 -14.49
CA VAL A 263 4.61 -7.89 -13.54
C VAL A 263 3.73 -7.93 -12.30
N ARG A 264 3.84 -9.01 -11.53
CA ARG A 264 3.25 -9.10 -10.19
C ARG A 264 3.99 -8.20 -9.20
N VAL A 265 3.35 -7.91 -8.07
CA VAL A 265 3.96 -7.10 -7.00
C VAL A 265 5.23 -7.75 -6.45
N ASP A 266 5.26 -9.05 -6.21
CA ASP A 266 6.46 -9.73 -5.69
C ASP A 266 7.67 -9.55 -6.62
N GLU A 267 7.50 -9.69 -7.94
CA GLU A 267 8.57 -9.40 -8.92
C GLU A 267 8.98 -7.90 -8.91
N CYS A 268 8.01 -6.99 -8.90
CA CYS A 268 8.23 -5.54 -8.77
C CYS A 268 9.05 -5.20 -7.51
N LEU A 269 8.82 -5.92 -6.40
CA LEU A 269 9.51 -5.74 -5.13
C LEU A 269 10.82 -6.55 -5.02
N GLY A 270 11.15 -7.38 -6.01
CA GLY A 270 12.32 -8.25 -5.98
C GLY A 270 12.24 -9.36 -4.92
N ILE A 271 11.02 -9.75 -4.53
CA ILE A 271 10.77 -10.84 -3.57
C ILE A 271 10.50 -12.14 -4.36
N PRO A 272 11.13 -13.27 -4.00
CA PRO A 272 10.90 -14.54 -4.70
C PRO A 272 9.45 -15.00 -4.61
N GLU A 273 8.90 -15.51 -5.73
CA GLU A 273 7.52 -16.00 -5.83
C GLU A 273 7.15 -17.04 -4.77
N SER A 274 8.10 -17.86 -4.33
CA SER A 274 7.93 -18.83 -3.23
C SER A 274 7.48 -18.21 -1.89
N ARG A 275 7.50 -16.89 -1.73
CA ARG A 275 7.05 -16.17 -0.53
C ARG A 275 5.67 -15.54 -0.68
N ALA A 276 5.00 -15.73 -1.81
CA ALA A 276 3.71 -15.10 -2.09
C ALA A 276 2.53 -15.69 -1.31
N TYR A 277 2.63 -16.96 -0.90
CA TYR A 277 1.58 -17.71 -0.21
C TYR A 277 2.13 -18.52 0.97
#